data_AF-A0A3M6X5U8-F1
#
_entry.id   AF-A0A3M6X5U8-F1
#
_cell.length_a   1.000
_cell.length_b   1.000
_cell.length_c   1.000
_cell.angle_alpha   90.00
_cell.angle_beta   90.00
_cell.angle_gamma   90.00
#
_symmetry.space_group_name_H-M   'P 1'
#
loop_
_entity.id
_entity.type
_entity.pdbx_description
1 polymer ?
#
loop_
_entity_poly.entity_id
_entity_poly.type
_entity_poly.pdbx_seq_one_letter_code
_entity_poly.pdbx_strand_id
1 'polypeptide(L)'
;MVPRLRRCSRLWGQSAGASLTHLYTLAYPHLPLASHFGVIPSNEDETVQAETLAESDLYNQFDTLSRALGCDYGDDYDAQINCMRQTSWVQISEFINEFNFEAGVPYNFAHLPPDETYIFSNETDRYEKGLVASERPSPNATYGREIEISDLCYTLSDAVSRYNAGLDTYKYIWAGNFSNISPTPWLGAFHWTDLLMIMGTYPTDRAPGSTISELEIDTSKVMQDYVLAFTRSPNSLPSLGWPPFNPNATNGGLLLEFGNGTTVKNITGDYVFSAYL
;
A
#
# COMPACT_ATOMS: atom_id res chain seq x y z
N MET A 1 -4.61 -9.43 -38.11
CA MET A 1 -4.66 -9.17 -36.66
C MET A 1 -3.30 -9.53 -36.08
N VAL A 2 -2.55 -8.55 -35.60
CA VAL A 2 -1.30 -8.82 -34.86
C VAL A 2 -1.72 -9.30 -33.46
N PRO A 3 -1.29 -10.47 -32.98
CA PRO A 3 -1.53 -10.86 -31.60
C PRO A 3 -0.85 -9.81 -30.72
N ARG A 4 -1.63 -9.04 -29.94
CA ARG A 4 -1.04 -8.24 -28.86
C ARG A 4 -0.43 -9.25 -27.90
N LEU A 5 0.90 -9.36 -27.90
CA LEU A 5 1.66 -9.93 -26.81
C LEU A 5 1.05 -9.36 -25.52
N ARG A 6 0.34 -10.20 -24.74
CA ARG A 6 0.03 -9.88 -23.35
C ARG A 6 1.40 -9.73 -22.69
N ARG A 7 1.89 -8.50 -22.59
CA ARG A 7 3.15 -8.23 -21.91
C ARG A 7 2.94 -8.70 -20.47
N CYS A 8 3.82 -9.55 -19.96
CA CYS A 8 3.88 -9.85 -18.53
C CYS A 8 4.36 -8.59 -17.80
N SER A 9 3.47 -7.60 -17.67
CA SER A 9 3.69 -6.37 -16.91
C SER A 9 3.01 -6.52 -15.55
N ARG A 10 3.74 -6.25 -14.47
CA ARG A 10 3.21 -6.18 -13.11
C ARG A 10 3.25 -4.74 -12.61
N LEU A 11 2.13 -4.24 -12.09
CA LEU A 11 2.09 -3.00 -11.31
C LEU A 11 2.00 -3.37 -9.84
N TRP A 12 2.87 -2.85 -9.01
CA TRP A 12 2.81 -3.11 -7.57
C TRP A 12 3.30 -1.90 -6.80
N GLY A 13 2.89 -1.81 -5.55
CA GLY A 13 3.32 -0.75 -4.65
C GLY A 13 3.22 -1.18 -3.20
N GLN A 14 3.74 -0.32 -2.33
CA GLN A 14 3.70 -0.42 -0.87
C GLN A 14 3.26 0.92 -0.29
N SER A 15 2.64 0.92 0.89
CA SER A 15 2.10 2.13 1.52
C SER A 15 1.12 2.84 0.57
N ALA A 16 1.19 4.15 0.42
CA ALA A 16 0.43 4.92 -0.56
C ALA A 16 0.55 4.37 -2.00
N GLY A 17 1.67 3.73 -2.36
CA GLY A 17 1.84 3.08 -3.66
C GLY A 17 0.95 1.84 -3.84
N ALA A 18 0.66 1.12 -2.76
CA ALA A 18 -0.29 0.01 -2.75
C ALA A 18 -1.73 0.53 -2.90
N SER A 19 -2.11 1.62 -2.20
CA SER A 19 -3.38 2.33 -2.42
C SER A 19 -3.54 2.79 -3.87
N LEU A 20 -2.52 3.40 -4.46
CA LEU A 20 -2.56 3.86 -5.86
C LEU A 20 -2.64 2.70 -6.85
N THR A 21 -1.99 1.57 -6.55
CA THR A 21 -2.09 0.35 -7.35
C THR A 21 -3.53 -0.17 -7.31
N HIS A 22 -4.14 -0.23 -6.13
CA HIS A 22 -5.55 -0.54 -5.94
C HIS A 22 -6.47 0.42 -6.72
N LEU A 23 -6.35 1.74 -6.52
CA LEU A 23 -7.14 2.74 -7.24
C LEU A 23 -7.00 2.61 -8.76
N TYR A 24 -5.81 2.28 -9.26
CA TYR A 24 -5.61 2.04 -10.69
C TYR A 24 -6.47 0.89 -11.21
N THR A 25 -6.63 -0.19 -10.43
CA THR A 25 -7.52 -1.29 -10.80
C THR A 25 -8.98 -0.88 -10.87
N LEU A 26 -9.39 0.04 -10.00
CA LEU A 26 -10.71 0.65 -10.04
C LEU A 26 -10.81 1.63 -11.22
N ALA A 27 -9.85 2.50 -11.50
CA ALA A 27 -9.97 3.44 -12.62
C ALA A 27 -10.04 2.72 -13.99
N TYR A 28 -9.31 1.61 -14.16
CA TYR A 28 -9.11 0.95 -15.46
C TYR A 28 -9.55 -0.53 -15.48
N PRO A 29 -10.84 -0.84 -15.29
CA PRO A 29 -11.30 -2.20 -15.05
C PRO A 29 -11.24 -3.13 -16.27
N HIS A 30 -11.37 -2.58 -17.48
CA HIS A 30 -11.52 -3.38 -18.70
C HIS A 30 -10.28 -3.42 -19.58
N LEU A 31 -9.36 -2.45 -19.42
CA LEU A 31 -8.16 -2.35 -20.22
C LEU A 31 -6.98 -1.83 -19.37
N PRO A 32 -6.61 -2.54 -18.29
CA PRO A 32 -5.41 -2.18 -17.54
C PRO A 32 -4.17 -2.37 -18.43
N LEU A 33 -3.18 -1.49 -18.27
CA LEU A 33 -1.88 -1.64 -18.94
C LEU A 33 -1.00 -2.71 -18.26
N ALA A 34 -1.29 -3.02 -17.00
CA ALA A 34 -0.68 -4.12 -16.26
C ALA A 34 -1.52 -5.40 -16.37
N SER A 35 -0.83 -6.54 -16.39
CA SER A 35 -1.42 -7.89 -16.51
C SER A 35 -1.58 -8.61 -15.17
N HIS A 36 -0.78 -8.22 -14.18
CA HIS A 36 -0.78 -8.72 -12.82
C HIS A 36 -0.51 -7.54 -11.90
N PHE A 37 -0.86 -7.71 -10.64
CA PHE A 37 -0.61 -6.65 -9.70
C PHE A 37 -0.21 -7.16 -8.32
N GLY A 38 0.37 -6.28 -7.51
CA GLY A 38 0.79 -6.57 -6.15
C GLY A 38 0.50 -5.42 -5.22
N VAL A 39 -0.29 -5.69 -4.19
CA VAL A 39 -0.47 -4.78 -3.06
C VAL A 39 0.43 -5.30 -1.95
N ILE A 40 1.40 -4.50 -1.52
CA ILE A 40 2.18 -4.75 -0.31
C ILE A 40 1.69 -3.76 0.73
N PRO A 41 0.58 -4.07 1.42
CA PRO A 41 0.03 -3.17 2.40
C PRO A 41 1.02 -3.06 3.55
N SER A 42 1.27 -1.84 3.99
CA SER A 42 2.25 -1.59 5.01
C SER A 42 1.68 -0.58 5.97
N ASN A 43 1.30 -1.10 7.12
CA ASN A 43 0.87 -0.43 8.34
C ASN A 43 -0.10 0.79 8.26
N GLU A 44 -0.89 0.91 7.20
CA GLU A 44 -1.92 1.96 7.10
C GLU A 44 -3.20 1.39 6.50
N ASP A 45 -4.33 1.94 6.97
CA ASP A 45 -5.63 1.84 6.31
C ASP A 45 -5.50 2.46 4.92
N GLU A 46 -5.12 1.63 3.95
CA GLU A 46 -4.78 2.04 2.60
C GLU A 46 -6.03 2.23 1.70
N THR A 47 -7.23 2.25 2.29
CA THR A 47 -8.36 2.88 1.60
C THR A 47 -8.10 4.38 1.54
N VAL A 48 -8.30 4.99 0.38
CA VAL A 48 -8.18 6.47 0.21
C VAL A 48 -9.20 7.24 1.07
N GLN A 49 -10.02 6.54 1.87
CA GLN A 49 -10.99 7.09 2.79
C GLN A 49 -10.57 7.03 4.28
N ALA A 50 -9.35 6.58 4.61
CA ALA A 50 -8.93 6.40 6.01
C ALA A 50 -8.80 7.68 6.85
N GLU A 51 -8.80 8.85 6.22
CA GLU A 51 -9.03 10.11 6.93
C GLU A 51 -10.12 10.87 6.18
N THR A 52 -11.39 10.64 6.51
CA THR A 52 -12.49 11.49 6.04
C THR A 52 -12.32 12.91 6.58
N LEU A 53 -11.45 13.70 5.93
CA LEU A 53 -11.58 15.14 5.95
C LEU A 53 -12.83 15.46 5.13
N ALA A 54 -13.69 16.32 5.67
CA ALA A 54 -14.79 16.80 4.85
C ALA A 54 -14.18 17.46 3.60
N GLU A 55 -14.83 17.32 2.44
CA GLU A 55 -14.38 17.99 1.22
C GLU A 55 -14.13 19.50 1.44
N SER A 56 -14.93 20.11 2.33
CA SER A 56 -14.72 21.50 2.80
C SER A 56 -13.36 21.73 3.45
N ASP A 57 -12.84 20.77 4.20
CA ASP A 57 -11.57 20.90 4.93
C ASP A 57 -10.38 20.91 3.96
N LEU A 58 -10.45 20.17 2.86
CA LEU A 58 -9.42 20.21 1.80
C LEU A 58 -9.38 21.56 1.09
N TYR A 59 -10.54 22.06 0.67
CA TYR A 59 -10.60 23.37 0.00
C TYR A 59 -10.18 24.48 0.96
N ASN A 60 -10.53 24.38 2.25
CA ASN A 60 -10.07 25.32 3.28
C ASN A 60 -8.55 25.29 3.46
N GLN A 61 -7.92 24.11 3.41
CA GLN A 61 -6.46 23.98 3.48
C GLN A 61 -5.79 24.64 2.26
N PHE A 62 -6.29 24.40 1.05
CA PHE A 62 -5.76 25.03 -0.16
C PHE A 62 -5.94 26.56 -0.14
N ASP A 63 -7.12 27.02 0.26
CA ASP A 63 -7.42 28.45 0.38
C ASP A 63 -6.50 29.12 1.40
N THR A 64 -6.32 28.51 2.58
CA THR A 64 -5.40 29.01 3.63
C THR A 64 -3.97 29.15 3.11
N LEU A 65 -3.45 28.12 2.43
CA LEU A 65 -2.12 28.13 1.82
C LEU A 65 -1.99 29.24 0.78
N SER A 66 -2.95 29.34 -0.13
CA SER A 66 -2.88 30.29 -1.24
C SER A 66 -2.91 31.74 -0.74
N ARG A 67 -3.77 32.05 0.24
CA ARG A 67 -3.84 33.38 0.87
C ARG A 67 -2.55 33.73 1.61
N ALA A 68 -1.99 32.79 2.36
CA ALA A 68 -0.74 33.02 3.09
C ALA A 68 0.44 33.31 2.16
N LEU A 69 0.44 32.73 0.96
CA LEU A 69 1.44 32.96 -0.08
C LEU A 69 1.13 34.17 -0.98
N GLY A 70 0.11 34.96 -0.63
CA GLY A 70 -0.26 36.19 -1.33
C GLY A 70 -1.13 35.99 -2.58
N CYS A 71 -1.64 34.77 -2.80
CA CYS A 71 -2.58 34.44 -3.85
C CYS A 71 -4.04 34.49 -3.35
N ASP A 72 -4.45 35.61 -2.73
CA ASP A 72 -5.84 35.84 -2.32
C ASP A 72 -6.60 36.60 -3.42
N TYR A 73 -7.51 35.90 -4.10
CA TYR A 73 -8.36 36.46 -5.16
C TYR A 73 -9.86 36.29 -4.86
N GLY A 74 -10.22 36.03 -3.59
CA GLY A 74 -11.61 35.77 -3.21
C GLY A 74 -12.20 34.57 -3.96
N ASP A 75 -13.33 34.77 -4.64
CA ASP A 75 -14.04 33.72 -5.39
C ASP A 75 -13.48 33.50 -6.81
N ASP A 76 -12.43 34.21 -7.23
CA ASP A 76 -11.75 33.99 -8.51
C ASP A 76 -10.69 32.88 -8.39
N TYR A 77 -11.18 31.63 -8.37
CA TYR A 77 -10.34 30.44 -8.23
C TYR A 77 -9.37 30.25 -9.40
N ASP A 78 -9.70 30.73 -10.60
CA ASP A 78 -8.81 30.68 -11.76
C ASP A 78 -7.60 31.62 -11.55
N ALA A 79 -7.82 32.83 -11.06
CA ALA A 79 -6.75 33.76 -10.71
C ALA A 79 -5.90 33.22 -9.55
N GLN A 80 -6.53 32.64 -8.52
CA GLN A 80 -5.85 32.00 -7.38
C GLN A 80 -4.92 30.87 -7.83
N ILE A 81 -5.41 29.93 -8.67
CA ILE A 81 -4.61 28.83 -9.20
C ILE A 81 -3.49 29.33 -10.11
N ASN A 82 -3.77 30.32 -10.97
CA ASN A 82 -2.74 30.87 -11.86
C ASN A 82 -1.63 31.58 -11.09
N CYS A 83 -1.96 32.28 -10.00
CA CYS A 83 -0.98 32.83 -9.07
C CYS A 83 -0.15 31.72 -8.41
N MET A 84 -0.82 30.71 -7.83
CA MET A 84 -0.15 29.61 -7.13
C MET A 84 0.79 28.80 -8.04
N ARG A 85 0.50 28.70 -9.34
CA ARG A 85 1.39 28.08 -10.33
C ARG A 85 2.70 28.84 -10.57
N GLN A 86 2.74 30.14 -10.25
CA GLN A 86 3.94 30.96 -10.33
C GLN A 86 4.72 30.97 -9.01
N THR A 87 4.09 30.56 -7.91
CA THR A 87 4.74 30.48 -6.60
C THR A 87 5.79 29.37 -6.58
N SER A 88 6.94 29.65 -5.97
CA SER A 88 8.02 28.67 -5.87
C SER A 88 7.58 27.48 -5.01
N TRP A 89 7.93 26.27 -5.45
CA TRP A 89 7.71 25.06 -4.66
C TRP A 89 8.39 25.14 -3.28
N VAL A 90 9.50 25.87 -3.17
CA VAL A 90 10.21 26.08 -1.89
C VAL A 90 9.33 26.84 -0.90
N GLN A 91 8.68 27.92 -1.35
CA GLN A 91 7.79 28.73 -0.49
C GLN A 91 6.57 27.93 -0.06
N ILE A 92 6.02 27.11 -0.98
CA ILE A 92 4.91 26.21 -0.68
C ILE A 92 5.33 25.19 0.39
N SER A 93 6.48 24.54 0.24
CA SER A 93 6.98 23.55 1.19
C SER A 93 7.32 24.15 2.55
N GLU A 94 7.94 25.34 2.59
CA GLU A 94 8.25 26.04 3.84
C GLU A 94 6.98 26.38 4.63
N PHE A 95 5.95 26.92 3.96
CA PHE A 95 4.68 27.21 4.60
C PHE A 95 4.01 25.94 5.14
N ILE A 96 3.96 24.85 4.36
CA ILE A 96 3.35 23.59 4.80
C ILE A 96 4.06 23.06 6.07
N ASN A 97 5.39 23.10 6.09
CA ASN A 97 6.17 22.65 7.24
C ASN A 97 5.91 23.50 8.49
N GLU A 98 5.84 24.82 8.34
CA GLU A 98 5.51 25.75 9.43
C GLU A 98 4.08 25.55 9.93
N PHE A 99 3.11 25.47 9.02
CA PHE A 99 1.70 25.24 9.34
C PHE A 99 1.48 23.92 10.10
N ASN A 100 2.12 22.84 9.64
CA ASN A 100 2.06 21.53 10.31
C ASN A 100 2.62 21.58 11.74
N PHE A 101 3.68 22.37 11.94
CA PHE A 101 4.33 22.52 13.23
C PHE A 101 3.49 23.38 14.20
N GLU A 102 2.90 24.48 13.74
CA GLU A 102 2.15 25.42 14.57
C GLU A 102 0.72 24.96 14.88
N ALA A 103 0.02 24.40 13.88
CA ALA A 103 -1.39 24.02 14.03
C ALA A 103 -1.57 22.67 14.73
N GLY A 104 -0.53 21.84 14.79
CA GLY A 104 -0.61 20.46 15.30
C GLY A 104 -1.57 19.56 14.50
N VAL A 105 -2.01 20.04 13.32
CA VAL A 105 -2.84 19.32 12.35
C VAL A 105 -1.99 19.17 11.08
N PRO A 106 -1.73 17.94 10.60
CA PRO A 106 -1.02 17.75 9.36
C PRO A 106 -1.87 18.30 8.20
N TYR A 107 -1.31 19.26 7.47
CA TYR A 107 -1.74 19.67 6.15
C TYR A 107 -1.66 18.44 5.25
N ASN A 108 -2.82 17.99 4.77
CA ASN A 108 -2.95 16.66 4.23
C ASN A 108 -3.33 16.70 2.74
N PHE A 109 -2.34 16.46 1.87
CA PHE A 109 -2.57 16.20 0.44
C PHE A 109 -2.86 14.72 0.13
N ALA A 110 -2.77 13.83 1.13
CA ALA A 110 -3.05 12.40 0.95
C ALA A 110 -4.54 12.11 0.83
N HIS A 111 -5.41 13.00 1.34
CA HIS A 111 -6.84 12.88 1.09
C HIS A 111 -7.17 13.47 -0.29
N LEU A 112 -7.63 12.59 -1.18
CA LEU A 112 -8.00 12.93 -2.54
C LEU A 112 -9.52 12.85 -2.67
N PRO A 113 -10.22 13.96 -2.97
CA PRO A 113 -11.67 13.94 -3.07
C PRO A 113 -12.11 13.03 -4.22
N PRO A 114 -13.21 12.26 -4.07
CA PRO A 114 -13.74 11.45 -5.15
C PRO A 114 -14.07 12.31 -6.38
N ASP A 115 -13.55 11.90 -7.54
CA ASP A 115 -13.81 12.54 -8.83
C ASP A 115 -14.68 11.65 -9.76
N GLU A 116 -15.10 10.49 -9.24
CA GLU A 116 -15.88 9.45 -9.92
C GLU A 116 -15.26 8.97 -11.25
N THR A 117 -13.96 9.25 -11.43
CA THR A 117 -13.20 8.93 -12.64
C THR A 117 -12.00 8.05 -12.30
N TYR A 118 -11.17 8.51 -11.38
CA TYR A 118 -9.99 7.80 -10.86
C TYR A 118 -10.19 7.37 -9.41
N ILE A 119 -11.00 8.12 -8.65
CA ILE A 119 -11.27 7.91 -7.24
C ILE A 119 -12.79 7.90 -7.05
N PHE A 120 -13.30 6.81 -6.49
CA PHE A 120 -14.74 6.55 -6.41
C PHE A 120 -15.19 6.68 -4.95
N SER A 121 -16.29 7.41 -4.72
CA SER A 121 -16.86 7.54 -3.38
C SER A 121 -17.40 6.21 -2.83
N ASN A 122 -17.78 5.28 -3.71
CA ASN A 122 -18.31 3.97 -3.37
C ASN A 122 -17.57 2.84 -4.11
N GLU A 123 -16.47 2.37 -3.53
CA GLU A 123 -15.70 1.25 -4.09
C GLU A 123 -16.48 -0.08 -4.04
N THR A 124 -17.38 -0.27 -3.06
CA THR A 124 -18.26 -1.46 -2.97
C THR A 124 -19.05 -1.69 -4.24
N ASP A 125 -19.69 -0.63 -4.74
CA ASP A 125 -20.50 -0.69 -5.95
C ASP A 125 -19.66 -1.07 -7.17
N ARG A 126 -18.39 -0.62 -7.23
CA ARG A 126 -17.43 -1.03 -8.28
C ARG A 126 -17.18 -2.53 -8.24
N TYR A 127 -16.96 -3.10 -7.06
CA TYR A 127 -16.73 -4.53 -6.89
C TYR A 127 -17.94 -5.37 -7.29
N GLU A 128 -19.10 -5.04 -6.74
CA GLU A 128 -20.37 -5.71 -7.02
C GLU A 128 -20.70 -5.72 -8.52
N LYS A 129 -20.37 -4.64 -9.22
CA LYS A 129 -20.59 -4.50 -10.68
C LYS A 129 -19.52 -5.15 -11.54
N GLY A 130 -18.50 -5.77 -10.94
CA GLY A 130 -17.42 -6.33 -11.75
C GLY A 130 -16.55 -5.25 -12.40
N LEU A 131 -16.54 -4.01 -11.90
CA LEU A 131 -15.77 -2.90 -12.43
C LEU A 131 -14.45 -2.77 -11.68
N VAL A 132 -13.55 -3.72 -11.88
CA VAL A 132 -12.17 -3.62 -11.39
C VAL A 132 -11.28 -4.61 -12.15
N ALA A 133 -10.03 -4.21 -12.43
CA ALA A 133 -9.07 -5.02 -13.18
C ALA A 133 -8.80 -6.37 -12.48
N SER A 134 -8.03 -7.27 -13.09
CA SER A 134 -7.67 -8.58 -12.50
C SER A 134 -6.62 -8.47 -11.36
N GLU A 135 -6.88 -7.53 -10.46
CA GLU A 135 -6.45 -7.37 -9.07
C GLU A 135 -7.61 -6.68 -8.37
N ARG A 136 -8.03 -7.15 -7.18
CA ARG A 136 -9.22 -6.61 -6.51
C ARG A 136 -9.06 -6.63 -4.99
N PRO A 137 -9.02 -5.46 -4.34
CA PRO A 137 -9.29 -5.37 -2.90
C PRO A 137 -10.79 -5.45 -2.48
N SER A 138 -11.16 -5.17 -1.22
CA SER A 138 -12.50 -5.34 -0.62
C SER A 138 -13.22 -4.03 -0.23
N PRO A 139 -14.57 -4.01 -0.23
CA PRO A 139 -15.37 -2.95 0.39
C PRO A 139 -15.71 -3.18 1.87
N ASN A 140 -15.24 -2.30 2.76
CA ASN A 140 -15.92 -1.87 4.00
C ASN A 140 -15.02 -0.90 4.79
N ALA A 141 -15.43 0.37 4.90
CA ALA A 141 -14.80 1.37 5.76
C ALA A 141 -15.71 1.72 6.93
N THR A 142 -15.28 1.46 8.17
CA THR A 142 -15.75 2.19 9.35
C THR A 142 -14.64 2.26 10.41
N TYR A 143 -14.07 3.45 10.53
CA TYR A 143 -13.34 4.12 11.63
C TYR A 143 -12.75 3.31 12.81
N GLY A 144 -11.43 3.48 13.00
CA GLY A 144 -10.94 4.23 14.17
C GLY A 144 -10.03 3.50 15.18
N ARG A 145 -8.72 3.78 15.06
CA ARG A 145 -7.71 3.90 16.15
C ARG A 145 -7.03 2.61 16.65
N GLU A 146 -6.28 1.89 15.80
CA GLU A 146 -5.49 0.72 16.23
C GLU A 146 -4.39 0.28 15.24
N ILE A 147 -3.65 1.24 14.65
CA ILE A 147 -2.74 1.13 13.48
C ILE A 147 -2.26 -0.30 13.17
N GLU A 148 -1.33 -0.91 13.92
CA GLU A 148 -0.77 -2.24 13.56
C GLU A 148 -1.77 -3.44 13.58
N ILE A 149 -2.75 -3.45 14.49
CA ILE A 149 -3.82 -4.47 14.55
C ILE A 149 -4.86 -4.18 13.46
N SER A 150 -5.11 -2.90 13.19
CA SER A 150 -5.99 -2.43 12.12
C SER A 150 -5.54 -2.97 10.77
N ASP A 151 -4.24 -2.97 10.49
CA ASP A 151 -3.68 -3.34 9.18
C ASP A 151 -3.75 -4.84 8.93
N LEU A 152 -3.42 -5.66 9.93
CA LEU A 152 -3.61 -7.12 9.84
C LEU A 152 -5.09 -7.46 9.60
N CYS A 153 -6.01 -6.73 10.25
CA CYS A 153 -7.45 -6.87 10.03
C CYS A 153 -7.88 -6.41 8.63
N TYR A 154 -7.34 -5.31 8.10
CA TYR A 154 -7.62 -4.84 6.74
C TYR A 154 -7.14 -5.83 5.70
N THR A 155 -5.88 -6.26 5.75
CA THR A 155 -5.35 -7.25 4.80
C THR A 155 -6.06 -8.60 4.90
N LEU A 156 -6.63 -8.94 6.05
CA LEU A 156 -7.49 -10.12 6.19
C LEU A 156 -8.85 -9.90 5.54
N SER A 157 -9.54 -8.81 5.88
CA SER A 157 -10.83 -8.43 5.30
C SER A 157 -10.72 -8.41 3.76
N ASP A 158 -9.64 -7.82 3.26
CA ASP A 158 -9.29 -7.80 1.85
C ASP A 158 -9.23 -9.20 1.23
N ALA A 159 -8.43 -10.07 1.83
CA ALA A 159 -8.23 -11.42 1.34
C ALA A 159 -9.49 -12.30 1.46
N VAL A 160 -10.33 -12.06 2.48
CA VAL A 160 -11.62 -12.74 2.64
C VAL A 160 -12.57 -12.39 1.49
N SER A 161 -12.65 -11.12 1.13
CA SER A 161 -13.52 -10.70 0.01
C SER A 161 -13.00 -11.19 -1.33
N ARG A 162 -11.67 -11.19 -1.55
CA ARG A 162 -11.06 -11.81 -2.73
C ARG A 162 -11.44 -13.29 -2.85
N TYR A 163 -11.34 -14.01 -1.74
CA TYR A 163 -11.74 -15.41 -1.68
C TYR A 163 -13.22 -15.59 -2.03
N ASN A 164 -14.11 -14.78 -1.46
CA ASN A 164 -15.55 -14.83 -1.75
C ASN A 164 -15.88 -14.49 -3.21
N ALA A 165 -15.05 -13.69 -3.88
CA ALA A 165 -15.13 -13.40 -5.30
C ALA A 165 -14.51 -14.48 -6.22
N GLY A 166 -13.97 -15.56 -5.65
CA GLY A 166 -13.34 -16.65 -6.40
C GLY A 166 -11.96 -16.32 -6.97
N LEU A 167 -11.23 -15.41 -6.32
CA LEU A 167 -9.91 -14.95 -6.77
C LEU A 167 -8.78 -15.57 -5.94
N ASP A 168 -7.77 -16.09 -6.63
CA ASP A 168 -6.55 -16.57 -5.99
C ASP A 168 -5.77 -15.40 -5.38
N THR A 169 -5.54 -15.48 -4.06
CA THR A 169 -4.80 -14.49 -3.28
C THR A 169 -3.65 -15.18 -2.58
N TYR A 170 -2.44 -14.62 -2.64
CA TYR A 170 -1.26 -15.21 -2.03
C TYR A 170 -0.76 -14.27 -0.93
N LYS A 171 -0.98 -14.63 0.34
CA LYS A 171 -0.62 -13.78 1.48
C LYS A 171 0.76 -14.12 2.02
N TYR A 172 1.48 -13.09 2.45
CA TYR A 172 2.67 -13.22 3.29
C TYR A 172 2.63 -12.20 4.44
N ILE A 173 3.43 -12.42 5.46
CA ILE A 173 3.79 -11.46 6.50
C ILE A 173 5.31 -11.26 6.50
N TRP A 174 5.72 -10.01 6.66
CA TRP A 174 7.12 -9.66 6.90
C TRP A 174 7.39 -9.67 8.40
N ALA A 175 8.34 -10.51 8.83
CA ALA A 175 8.72 -10.63 10.23
C ALA A 175 10.26 -10.62 10.41
N GLY A 176 10.99 -10.11 9.41
CA GLY A 176 12.44 -10.01 9.45
C GLY A 176 12.91 -8.89 10.37
N ASN A 177 13.42 -9.26 11.55
CA ASN A 177 14.00 -8.30 12.49
C ASN A 177 15.49 -8.08 12.17
N PHE A 178 15.75 -7.31 11.12
CA PHE A 178 17.09 -6.91 10.71
C PHE A 178 17.36 -5.46 11.13
N SER A 179 17.84 -5.27 12.35
CA SER A 179 18.05 -3.94 12.95
C SER A 179 18.93 -2.98 12.15
N ASN A 180 19.78 -3.50 11.25
CA ASN A 180 20.66 -2.70 10.39
C ASN A 180 19.92 -1.98 9.27
N ILE A 181 18.73 -2.43 8.89
CA ILE A 181 17.89 -1.81 7.87
C ILE A 181 16.66 -1.10 8.47
N SER A 182 16.56 -1.04 9.80
CA SER A 182 15.52 -0.29 10.50
C SER A 182 16.04 1.09 10.92
N PRO A 183 15.17 2.13 10.99
CA PRO A 183 15.59 3.47 11.42
C PRO A 183 16.22 3.47 12.81
N THR A 184 15.72 2.60 13.69
CA THR A 184 16.33 2.31 14.99
C THR A 184 16.30 0.81 15.27
N PRO A 185 17.25 0.28 16.08
CA PRO A 185 17.41 -1.16 16.26
C PRO A 185 16.24 -1.89 16.93
N TRP A 186 15.42 -1.18 17.70
CA TRP A 186 14.32 -1.76 18.49
C TRP A 186 12.98 -1.82 17.75
N LEU A 187 12.88 -1.22 16.56
CA LEU A 187 11.64 -1.19 15.79
C LEU A 187 11.32 -2.52 15.07
N GLY A 188 12.25 -3.47 15.06
CA GLY A 188 11.99 -4.81 14.52
C GLY A 188 11.84 -4.80 13.00
N ALA A 189 10.89 -5.62 12.52
CA ALA A 189 10.44 -5.68 11.13
C ALA A 189 9.65 -4.41 10.77
N PHE A 190 10.36 -3.29 10.70
CA PHE A 190 9.77 -1.97 10.51
C PHE A 190 9.10 -1.84 9.13
N HIS A 191 8.12 -0.94 9.03
CA HIS A 191 7.52 -0.52 7.75
C HIS A 191 8.61 -0.27 6.70
N TRP A 192 8.29 -0.46 5.42
CA TRP A 192 9.19 -0.33 4.24
C TRP A 192 10.38 -1.29 4.15
N THR A 193 10.80 -1.97 5.23
CA THR A 193 12.04 -2.78 5.21
C THR A 193 11.93 -4.05 4.35
N ASP A 194 10.73 -4.57 4.11
CA ASP A 194 10.50 -5.68 3.18
C ASP A 194 10.77 -5.28 1.72
N LEU A 195 10.60 -4.00 1.36
CA LEU A 195 10.98 -3.48 0.05
C LEU A 195 12.47 -3.63 -0.22
N LEU A 196 13.30 -3.37 0.79
CA LEU A 196 14.75 -3.55 0.65
C LEU A 196 15.11 -5.00 0.32
N MET A 197 14.34 -5.94 0.87
CA MET A 197 14.54 -7.37 0.65
C MET A 197 14.05 -7.81 -0.72
N ILE A 198 12.87 -7.33 -1.14
CA ILE A 198 12.28 -7.60 -2.46
C ILE A 198 13.12 -7.00 -3.59
N MET A 199 13.68 -5.81 -3.38
CA MET A 199 14.52 -5.12 -4.37
C MET A 199 16.00 -5.50 -4.30
N GLY A 200 16.42 -6.20 -3.25
CA GLY A 200 17.84 -6.53 -3.01
C GLY A 200 18.71 -5.31 -2.71
N THR A 201 18.11 -4.21 -2.22
CA THR A 201 18.79 -2.94 -1.93
C THR A 201 19.19 -2.77 -0.47
N TYR A 202 18.89 -3.75 0.39
CA TYR A 202 19.34 -3.78 1.79
C TYR A 202 20.86 -3.53 1.98
N PRO A 203 21.80 -3.86 1.04
CA PRO A 203 23.20 -3.54 1.25
C PRO A 203 23.50 -2.05 1.13
N THR A 204 22.70 -1.29 0.38
CA THR A 204 22.93 0.15 0.14
C THR A 204 22.24 1.03 1.16
N ASP A 205 21.14 0.56 1.76
CA ASP A 205 20.32 1.31 2.70
C ASP A 205 20.32 0.64 4.07
N ARG A 206 21.51 0.62 4.69
CA ARG A 206 21.74 0.06 6.02
C ARG A 206 22.57 1.00 6.86
N ALA A 207 22.47 0.84 8.19
CA ALA A 207 23.28 1.56 9.15
C ALA A 207 24.79 1.49 8.77
N PRO A 208 25.50 2.62 8.69
CA PRO A 208 26.91 2.63 8.30
C PRO A 208 27.77 1.71 9.18
N GLY A 209 28.61 0.89 8.55
CA GLY A 209 29.49 -0.05 9.26
C GLY A 209 28.79 -1.30 9.82
N SER A 210 27.47 -1.45 9.60
CA SER A 210 26.75 -2.65 10.02
C SER A 210 27.15 -3.89 9.21
N THR A 211 27.10 -5.03 9.89
CA THR A 211 27.23 -6.36 9.29
C THR A 211 25.89 -6.81 8.74
N ILE A 212 25.92 -7.51 7.61
CA ILE A 212 24.76 -8.18 7.03
C ILE A 212 24.83 -9.65 7.44
N SER A 213 23.74 -10.18 7.98
CA SER A 213 23.69 -11.60 8.37
C SER A 213 23.44 -12.52 7.17
N GLU A 214 23.85 -13.79 7.24
CA GLU A 214 23.53 -14.75 6.17
C GLU A 214 22.01 -14.95 6.02
N LEU A 215 21.28 -14.94 7.16
CA LEU A 215 19.82 -15.01 7.15
C LEU A 215 19.20 -13.84 6.37
N GLU A 216 19.73 -12.63 6.51
CA GLU A 216 19.27 -11.45 5.77
C GLU A 216 19.52 -11.61 4.27
N ILE A 217 20.74 -12.02 3.89
CA ILE A 217 21.11 -12.29 2.49
C ILE A 217 20.15 -13.32 1.87
N ASP A 218 19.97 -14.45 2.55
CA ASP A 218 19.16 -15.54 2.02
C ASP A 218 17.67 -15.22 2.05
N THR A 219 17.20 -14.44 3.02
CA THR A 219 15.81 -13.96 3.05
C THR A 219 15.53 -13.08 1.84
N SER A 220 16.44 -12.15 1.50
CA SER A 220 16.27 -11.28 0.31
C SER A 220 16.22 -12.10 -0.98
N LYS A 221 17.10 -13.09 -1.14
CA LYS A 221 17.08 -13.99 -2.32
C LYS A 221 15.77 -14.75 -2.41
N VAL A 222 15.32 -15.34 -1.30
CA VAL A 222 14.08 -16.13 -1.24
C VAL A 222 12.86 -15.25 -1.56
N MET A 223 12.77 -14.04 -1.00
CA MET A 223 11.68 -13.12 -1.32
C MET A 223 11.66 -12.73 -2.80
N GLN A 224 12.83 -12.46 -3.39
CA GLN A 224 12.96 -12.19 -4.83
C GLN A 224 12.50 -13.39 -5.68
N ASP A 225 12.85 -14.61 -5.29
CA ASP A 225 12.42 -15.83 -5.99
C ASP A 225 10.89 -15.99 -5.97
N TYR A 226 10.25 -15.75 -4.82
CA TYR A 226 8.78 -15.80 -4.71
C TYR A 226 8.09 -14.69 -5.51
N VAL A 227 8.60 -13.45 -5.45
CA VAL A 227 8.06 -12.32 -6.23
C VAL A 227 8.21 -12.58 -7.73
N LEU A 228 9.36 -13.13 -8.16
CA LEU A 228 9.60 -13.53 -9.54
C LEU A 228 8.66 -14.66 -9.97
N ALA A 229 8.48 -15.68 -9.13
CA ALA A 229 7.58 -16.80 -9.41
C ALA A 229 6.13 -16.33 -9.57
N PHE A 230 5.65 -15.46 -8.68
CA PHE A 230 4.33 -14.83 -8.80
C PHE A 230 4.22 -14.07 -10.12
N THR A 231 5.22 -13.24 -10.43
CA THR A 231 5.19 -12.39 -11.63
C THR A 231 5.22 -13.19 -12.92
N ARG A 232 5.88 -14.36 -12.93
CA ARG A 232 5.93 -15.26 -14.08
C ARG A 232 4.66 -16.07 -14.24
N SER A 233 4.17 -16.67 -13.16
CA SER A 233 3.00 -17.55 -13.18
C SER A 233 2.50 -17.80 -11.74
N PRO A 234 1.46 -17.09 -11.28
CA PRO A 234 0.87 -17.31 -9.96
C PRO A 234 0.44 -18.77 -9.72
N ASN A 235 -0.04 -19.46 -10.76
CA ASN A 235 -0.45 -20.87 -10.68
C ASN A 235 0.68 -21.84 -10.30
N SER A 236 1.95 -21.41 -10.38
CA SER A 236 3.11 -22.23 -9.97
C SER A 236 3.40 -22.13 -8.47
N LEU A 237 2.89 -21.09 -7.80
CA LEU A 237 3.18 -20.79 -6.40
C LEU A 237 2.82 -21.92 -5.41
N PRO A 238 1.71 -22.67 -5.58
CA PRO A 238 1.40 -23.77 -4.68
C PRO A 238 2.49 -24.86 -4.66
N SER A 239 3.17 -25.09 -5.78
CA SER A 239 4.28 -26.05 -5.87
C SER A 239 5.55 -25.58 -5.15
N LEU A 240 5.67 -24.27 -4.92
CA LEU A 240 6.72 -23.65 -4.12
C LEU A 240 6.34 -23.57 -2.63
N GLY A 241 5.17 -24.08 -2.23
CA GLY A 241 4.69 -24.02 -0.86
C GLY A 241 3.90 -22.77 -0.52
N TRP A 242 3.56 -21.93 -1.51
CA TRP A 242 2.70 -20.74 -1.32
C TRP A 242 1.30 -20.99 -1.90
N PRO A 243 0.38 -21.60 -1.13
CA PRO A 243 -0.98 -21.86 -1.61
C PRO A 243 -1.82 -20.58 -1.67
N PRO A 244 -2.91 -20.57 -2.47
CA PRO A 244 -3.90 -19.51 -2.37
C PRO A 244 -4.49 -19.49 -0.97
N PHE A 245 -4.63 -18.29 -0.43
CA PHE A 245 -5.23 -18.01 0.86
C PHE A 245 -6.69 -18.46 0.86
N ASN A 246 -7.06 -19.23 1.89
CA ASN A 246 -8.41 -19.69 2.10
C ASN A 246 -8.80 -19.37 3.56
N PRO A 247 -9.62 -18.33 3.81
CA PRO A 247 -10.03 -17.95 5.16
C PRO A 247 -10.91 -19.02 5.82
N ASN A 248 -11.55 -19.91 5.05
CA ASN A 248 -12.40 -20.99 5.56
C ASN A 248 -11.61 -22.27 5.85
N ALA A 249 -10.29 -22.29 5.58
CA ALA A 249 -9.45 -23.42 5.93
C ALA A 249 -9.13 -23.42 7.43
N THR A 250 -8.68 -24.57 7.94
CA THR A 250 -8.31 -24.75 9.34
C THR A 250 -7.33 -23.67 9.80
N ASN A 251 -7.56 -23.13 11.01
CA ASN A 251 -6.76 -22.10 11.67
C ASN A 251 -6.64 -20.77 10.89
N GLY A 252 -7.66 -20.39 10.13
CA GLY A 252 -7.69 -19.12 9.39
C GLY A 252 -6.88 -19.11 8.09
N GLY A 253 -6.54 -20.30 7.56
CA GLY A 253 -5.80 -20.45 6.30
C GLY A 253 -4.28 -20.31 6.43
N LEU A 254 -3.56 -20.72 5.39
CA LEU A 254 -2.10 -20.67 5.33
C LEU A 254 -1.61 -19.37 4.67
N LEU A 255 -0.50 -18.85 5.18
CA LEU A 255 0.28 -17.76 4.58
C LEU A 255 1.78 -17.95 4.86
N LEU A 256 2.64 -17.20 4.17
CA LEU A 256 4.09 -17.25 4.38
C LEU A 256 4.54 -16.22 5.40
N GLU A 257 5.48 -16.58 6.28
CA GLU A 257 6.23 -15.64 7.11
C GLU A 257 7.68 -15.59 6.62
N PHE A 258 8.18 -14.39 6.30
CA PHE A 258 9.56 -14.18 5.86
C PHE A 258 10.44 -13.59 6.97
N GLY A 259 11.69 -14.04 7.03
CA GLY A 259 12.77 -13.40 7.79
C GLY A 259 12.81 -13.67 9.31
N ASN A 260 11.82 -14.35 9.89
CA ASN A 260 11.79 -14.63 11.33
C ASN A 260 12.49 -15.95 11.68
N GLY A 261 13.80 -15.87 11.96
CA GLY A 261 14.66 -17.00 12.35
C GLY A 261 14.92 -18.02 11.23
N THR A 262 14.19 -17.93 10.13
CA THR A 262 14.29 -18.71 8.90
C THR A 262 13.94 -17.81 7.72
N THR A 263 14.39 -18.15 6.51
CA THR A 263 14.13 -17.30 5.33
C THR A 263 12.65 -17.20 5.00
N VAL A 264 11.94 -18.34 5.07
CA VAL A 264 10.50 -18.46 4.84
C VAL A 264 9.95 -19.67 5.60
N LYS A 265 8.75 -19.55 6.16
CA LYS A 265 7.98 -20.69 6.68
C LYS A 265 6.49 -20.47 6.52
N ASN A 266 5.72 -21.56 6.57
CA ASN A 266 4.27 -21.48 6.59
C ASN A 266 3.77 -21.16 8.00
N ILE A 267 2.83 -20.22 8.09
CA ILE A 267 2.08 -19.93 9.31
C ILE A 267 0.58 -19.91 8.99
N THR A 268 -0.25 -19.79 10.02
CA THR A 268 -1.72 -19.77 9.87
C THR A 268 -2.29 -18.40 10.22
N GLY A 269 -3.48 -18.09 9.69
CA GLY A 269 -4.20 -16.84 10.02
C GLY A 269 -4.35 -16.64 11.52
N ASP A 270 -4.78 -17.66 12.26
CA ASP A 270 -4.98 -17.58 13.72
C ASP A 270 -3.68 -17.26 14.48
N TYR A 271 -2.53 -17.75 13.99
CA TYR A 271 -1.23 -17.45 14.60
C TYR A 271 -0.93 -15.95 14.52
N VAL A 272 -1.21 -15.33 13.37
CA VAL A 272 -1.03 -13.89 13.15
C VAL A 272 -1.90 -13.08 14.12
N PHE A 273 -3.16 -13.43 14.33
CA PHE A 273 -4.00 -12.67 15.28
C PHE A 273 -3.61 -12.89 16.74
N SER A 274 -3.16 -14.10 17.09
CA SER A 274 -2.76 -14.43 18.47
C SER A 274 -1.41 -13.85 18.89
N ALA A 275 -0.53 -13.51 17.93
CA ALA A 275 0.80 -12.97 18.22
C ALA A 275 0.80 -11.45 18.44
N TYR A 276 -0.29 -10.78 18.05
CA TYR A 276 -0.43 -9.32 18.09
C TYR A 276 -1.58 -8.84 19.01
N LEU A 277 -2.23 -9.76 19.75
CA LEU A 277 -3.21 -9.50 20.83
C LEU A 277 -2.62 -9.91 22.19
#